data_AF-A0A8K0A509-F1
#
_entry.id   AF-A0A8K0A509-F1
#
_cell.length_a   1.000
_cell.length_b   1.000
_cell.length_c   1.000
_cell.angle_alpha   90.00
_cell.angle_beta   90.00
_cell.angle_gamma   90.00
#
_symmetry.space_group_name_H-M   'P 1'
#
loop_
_entity.id
_entity.type
_entity.pdbx_description
1 polymer ?
#
loop_
_entity_poly.entity_id
_entity_poly.type
_entity_poly.pdbx_seq_one_letter_code
_entity_poly.pdbx_strand_id
1 'polypeptide(L)'
;MWKYCCCSTMSSSIALIVLCSLAMVVPGSVDAARKERRMSCGVPGVARTSGDGRIVGGSDANHGAWPWQVSLRSFPYGLFHFCGGALIHRKWVLTAAHCVNE
;
A
#
# COMPACT_ATOMS: atom_id res chain seq x y z
N MET A 1 -8.16 3.75 11.73
CA MET A 1 -6.85 3.17 12.10
C MET A 1 -6.04 2.95 10.83
N TRP A 2 -5.52 4.01 10.21
CA TRP A 2 -4.60 3.96 9.05
C TRP A 2 -3.23 4.44 9.53
N LYS A 3 -2.64 3.70 10.45
CA LYS A 3 -1.26 3.95 10.84
C LYS A 3 -0.38 3.36 9.73
N TYR A 4 0.80 3.94 9.52
CA TYR A 4 1.80 3.59 8.51
C TYR A 4 1.63 4.27 7.14
N CYS A 5 1.85 5.59 7.15
CA CYS A 5 2.58 6.22 6.05
C CYS A 5 4.05 5.82 6.24
N CYS A 6 4.59 5.01 5.33
CA CYS A 6 6.01 4.68 5.31
C CYS A 6 6.77 5.91 4.79
N CYS A 7 7.12 6.84 5.69
CA CYS A 7 8.14 7.86 5.44
C CYS A 7 9.44 7.35 6.07
N SER A 8 10.04 6.34 5.46
CA SER A 8 11.41 5.98 5.79
C SER A 8 12.31 7.12 5.35
N THR A 9 12.87 7.80 6.36
CA THR A 9 14.04 8.68 6.34
C THR A 9 13.94 10.05 5.65
N MET A 10 13.71 11.08 6.47
CA MET A 10 14.36 12.38 6.32
C MET A 10 14.89 12.82 7.70
N SER A 11 15.99 12.24 8.16
CA SER A 11 16.77 12.80 9.27
C SER A 11 17.94 13.57 8.67
N SER A 12 17.80 14.90 8.63
CA SER A 12 18.84 15.82 8.19
C SER A 12 19.96 15.83 9.22
N SER A 13 21.05 15.12 8.94
CA SER A 13 22.31 15.27 9.64
C SER A 13 23.44 14.95 8.67
N ILE A 14 24.22 15.98 8.34
CA ILE A 14 25.33 15.96 7.37
C ILE A 14 26.36 14.85 7.68
N ALA A 15 26.40 14.36 8.93
CA ALA A 15 27.24 13.25 9.38
C ALA A 15 27.02 11.91 8.63
N LEU A 16 25.82 11.64 8.10
CA LEU A 16 25.52 10.37 7.40
C LEU A 16 26.00 10.32 5.94
N ILE A 17 26.20 11.47 5.30
CA ILE A 17 26.64 11.53 3.89
C ILE A 17 28.06 10.95 3.76
N VAL A 18 28.93 11.23 4.74
CA VAL A 18 30.33 10.77 4.73
C VAL A 18 30.43 9.25 4.94
N LEU A 19 29.52 8.64 5.70
CA LEU A 19 29.48 7.18 5.89
C LEU A 19 28.91 6.43 4.67
N CYS A 20 28.03 7.07 3.89
CA CYS A 20 27.41 6.45 2.72
C CYS A 20 28.39 6.24 1.54
N SER A 21 29.41 7.11 1.42
CA SER A 21 30.41 7.02 0.34
C SER A 21 31.34 5.81 0.47
N LEU A 22 31.52 5.25 1.67
CA LEU A 22 32.35 4.06 1.90
C LEU A 22 31.60 2.74 1.64
N ALA A 23 30.27 2.77 1.44
CA ALA A 23 29.45 1.57 1.22
C ALA A 23 29.13 1.28 -0.26
N MET A 24 29.62 2.09 -1.21
CA MET A 24 29.27 2.01 -2.63
C MET A 24 29.99 0.93 -3.45
N VAL A 25 30.73 0.01 -2.80
CA VAL A 25 31.35 -1.14 -3.48
C VAL A 25 30.73 -2.45 -2.98
N VAL A 26 29.45 -2.65 -3.30
CA VAL A 26 28.88 -4.00 -3.39
C VAL A 26 28.53 -4.27 -4.85
N PRO A 27 29.39 -5.00 -5.60
CA PRO A 27 29.00 -5.54 -6.89
C PRO A 27 28.17 -6.81 -6.62
N GLY A 28 26.87 -6.63 -6.39
CA GLY A 28 25.92 -7.70 -6.10
C GLY A 28 24.63 -7.54 -6.92
N SER A 29 24.70 -7.94 -8.19
CA SER A 29 23.61 -8.38 -9.07
C SER A 29 22.21 -7.78 -8.80
N VAL A 30 21.90 -6.67 -9.46
CA VAL A 30 20.53 -6.19 -9.67
C VAL A 30 19.81 -7.06 -10.73
N ASP A 31 19.79 -8.39 -10.54
CA ASP A 31 19.25 -9.29 -11.56
C ASP A 31 18.12 -10.19 -11.01
N ALA A 32 16.97 -10.06 -11.67
CA ALA A 32 16.07 -11.17 -11.98
C ALA A 32 15.18 -11.77 -10.87
N ALA A 33 14.73 -10.97 -9.90
CA ALA A 33 13.43 -11.22 -9.25
C ALA A 33 12.37 -10.20 -9.68
N ARG A 34 12.38 -9.79 -10.96
CA ARG A 34 11.13 -9.47 -11.67
C ARG A 34 10.32 -10.76 -11.72
N LYS A 35 9.74 -11.16 -10.58
CA LYS A 35 8.70 -12.17 -10.52
C LYS A 35 7.54 -11.54 -11.24
N GLU A 36 7.52 -11.75 -12.54
CA GLU A 36 6.39 -11.58 -13.44
C GLU A 36 5.29 -12.54 -12.95
N ARG A 37 4.74 -12.26 -11.77
CA ARG A 37 3.41 -12.70 -11.43
C ARG A 37 2.58 -12.01 -12.49
N ARG A 38 2.01 -12.78 -13.42
CA ARG A 38 0.70 -12.42 -13.97
C ARG A 38 -0.11 -11.94 -12.76
N MET A 39 -0.34 -10.64 -12.67
CA MET A 39 -1.15 -10.04 -11.60
C MET A 39 -2.57 -10.50 -11.84
N SER A 40 -2.85 -11.74 -11.46
CA SER A 40 -4.18 -12.33 -11.53
C SER A 40 -5.04 -11.58 -10.53
N CYS A 41 -6.21 -11.14 -10.97
CA CYS A 41 -7.17 -10.49 -10.10
C CYS A 41 -7.72 -11.48 -9.06
N GLY A 42 -8.25 -10.95 -7.95
CA GLY A 42 -8.94 -11.75 -6.93
C GLY A 42 -8.06 -12.63 -6.04
N VAL A 43 -6.75 -12.67 -6.27
CA VAL A 43 -5.79 -13.44 -5.45
C VAL A 43 -5.33 -12.58 -4.26
N PRO A 44 -5.57 -12.99 -3.01
CA PRO A 44 -5.12 -12.24 -1.85
C PRO A 44 -3.58 -12.20 -1.78
N GLY A 45 -3.03 -11.09 -1.28
CA GLY A 45 -1.57 -10.90 -1.20
C GLY A 45 -0.90 -11.75 -0.10
N VAL A 46 -1.67 -12.08 0.94
CA VAL A 46 -1.31 -12.96 2.05
C VAL A 46 -2.54 -13.75 2.51
N ALA A 47 -2.35 -14.75 3.37
CA ALA A 47 -3.47 -15.46 3.99
C ALA A 47 -4.40 -14.47 4.73
N ARG A 48 -5.71 -14.62 4.52
CA ARG A 48 -6.73 -13.82 5.20
C ARG A 48 -6.74 -14.20 6.68
N THR A 49 -7.05 -13.24 7.55
CA THR A 49 -7.36 -13.56 8.94
C THR A 49 -8.58 -14.49 8.97
N SER A 50 -8.43 -15.64 9.62
CA SER A 50 -9.50 -16.61 9.85
C SER A 50 -10.45 -16.08 10.92
N GLY A 51 -11.17 -15.01 10.60
CA GLY A 51 -12.30 -14.55 11.42
C GLY A 51 -13.55 -15.33 11.05
N ASP A 52 -14.39 -15.64 12.03
CA ASP A 52 -15.69 -16.27 11.82
C ASP A 52 -16.58 -15.29 11.02
N GLY A 53 -16.59 -15.47 9.70
CA GLY A 53 -16.93 -14.39 8.77
C GLY A 53 -18.43 -14.24 8.57
N ARG A 54 -18.97 -13.06 8.89
CA ARG A 54 -20.07 -12.33 8.22
C ARG A 54 -20.24 -10.93 8.82
N ILE A 55 -19.08 -10.33 9.13
CA ILE A 55 -18.82 -8.97 9.66
C ILE A 55 -20.08 -8.16 10.05
N VAL A 56 -20.40 -8.17 11.34
CA VAL A 56 -20.70 -6.93 12.08
C VAL A 56 -19.81 -6.98 13.32
N GLY A 57 -18.98 -5.95 13.55
CA GLY A 57 -17.88 -5.94 14.53
C GLY A 57 -16.54 -6.42 13.98
N GLY A 58 -16.55 -7.51 13.21
CA GLY A 58 -15.40 -7.96 12.40
C GLY A 58 -14.08 -8.17 13.15
N SER A 59 -12.98 -8.24 12.39
CA SER A 59 -11.62 -8.25 12.92
C SER A 59 -10.68 -7.53 11.95
N ASP A 60 -9.56 -7.04 12.46
CA ASP A 60 -8.56 -6.40 11.64
C ASP A 60 -8.02 -7.35 10.56
N ALA A 61 -7.92 -6.85 9.33
CA ALA A 61 -7.35 -7.61 8.23
C ALA A 61 -5.83 -7.65 8.33
N ASN A 62 -5.24 -8.80 8.00
CA ASN A 62 -3.80 -8.90 7.77
C ASN A 62 -3.37 -7.89 6.70
N HIS A 63 -2.22 -7.24 6.93
CA HIS A 63 -1.69 -6.26 5.99
C HIS A 63 -1.42 -6.92 4.63
N GLY A 64 -1.96 -6.33 3.56
CA GLY A 64 -1.84 -6.86 2.20
C GLY A 64 -2.77 -8.05 1.87
N ALA A 65 -3.64 -8.49 2.79
CA ALA A 65 -4.59 -9.58 2.52
C ALA A 65 -5.59 -9.22 1.42
N TRP A 66 -5.94 -7.93 1.33
CA TRP A 66 -6.86 -7.37 0.34
C TRP A 66 -6.12 -6.34 -0.53
N PRO A 67 -5.27 -6.79 -1.47
CA PRO A 67 -4.37 -5.90 -2.21
C PRO A 67 -5.08 -4.93 -3.15
N TRP A 68 -6.37 -5.17 -3.44
CA TRP A 68 -7.20 -4.26 -4.21
C TRP A 68 -7.89 -3.17 -3.39
N GLN A 69 -7.79 -3.17 -2.06
CA GLN A 69 -8.47 -2.16 -1.23
C GLN A 69 -7.86 -0.77 -1.44
N VAL A 70 -8.71 0.22 -1.75
CA VAL A 70 -8.30 1.62 -1.98
C VAL A 70 -8.91 2.56 -0.94
N SER A 71 -8.13 3.56 -0.52
CA SER A 71 -8.56 4.70 0.29
C SER A 71 -8.64 5.94 -0.62
N LEU A 72 -9.85 6.40 -0.93
CA LEU A 72 -10.05 7.70 -1.59
C LEU A 72 -9.87 8.80 -0.55
N ARG A 73 -9.10 9.82 -0.94
CA ARG A 73 -8.72 10.94 -0.07
C ARG A 73 -8.94 12.26 -0.80
N SER A 74 -9.40 13.26 -0.05
CA SER A 74 -9.55 14.62 -0.55
C SER A 74 -8.50 15.54 0.10
N PHE A 75 -8.22 16.67 -0.52
CA PHE A 75 -7.24 17.67 -0.05
C PHE A 75 -7.78 18.99 0.54
N PRO A 76 -9.04 19.45 0.31
CA PRO A 76 -9.44 20.82 0.61
C PRO A 76 -9.40 21.16 2.11
N TYR A 77 -9.38 20.16 2.99
CA TYR A 77 -9.25 20.32 4.44
C TYR A 77 -8.18 19.40 5.05
N GLY A 78 -7.17 19.01 4.26
CA GLY A 78 -6.13 18.04 4.61
C GLY A 78 -6.38 16.66 4.00
N LEU A 79 -5.38 15.77 4.07
CA LEU A 79 -5.43 14.40 3.51
C LEU A 79 -6.35 13.49 4.34
N PHE A 80 -7.66 13.66 4.20
CA PHE A 80 -8.65 12.83 4.90
C PHE A 80 -9.24 11.76 3.98
N HIS A 81 -9.45 10.56 4.54
CA HIS A 81 -10.16 9.49 3.87
C HIS A 81 -11.67 9.73 3.94
N PHE A 82 -12.35 9.61 2.81
CA PHE A 82 -13.79 9.85 2.73
C PHE A 82 -14.58 8.69 2.10
N CYS A 83 -13.94 7.92 1.21
CA CYS A 83 -14.57 6.77 0.55
C CYS A 83 -13.58 5.63 0.28
N GLY A 84 -14.12 4.42 0.11
CA GLY A 84 -13.37 3.25 -0.35
C GLY A 84 -13.35 3.09 -1.88
N GLY A 85 -12.68 2.03 -2.34
CA GLY A 85 -12.69 1.59 -3.73
C GLY A 85 -11.94 0.28 -3.92
N ALA A 86 -12.00 -0.27 -5.14
CA ALA A 86 -11.32 -1.50 -5.53
C ALA A 86 -10.45 -1.29 -6.77
N LEU A 87 -9.16 -1.66 -6.69
CA LEU A 87 -8.27 -1.69 -7.85
C LEU A 87 -8.65 -2.85 -8.78
N ILE A 88 -9.27 -2.55 -9.91
CA ILE A 88 -9.72 -3.54 -10.89
C ILE A 88 -8.70 -3.75 -12.02
N HIS A 89 -7.83 -2.77 -12.23
CA HIS A 89 -6.75 -2.84 -13.22
C HIS A 89 -5.61 -1.90 -12.81
N ARG A 90 -4.44 -2.01 -13.45
CA ARG A 90 -3.22 -1.26 -13.14
C ARG A 90 -3.38 0.27 -13.02
N LYS A 91 -4.42 0.84 -13.62
CA LYS A 91 -4.69 2.29 -13.65
C LYS A 91 -6.16 2.64 -13.34
N TRP A 92 -6.97 1.64 -12.96
CA TRP A 92 -8.42 1.82 -12.81
C TRP A 92 -8.87 1.36 -11.44
N VAL A 93 -9.55 2.26 -10.73
CA VAL A 93 -10.20 2.00 -9.44
C VAL A 93 -11.71 2.11 -9.66
N LEU A 94 -12.44 1.11 -9.20
CA LEU A 94 -13.91 1.12 -9.12
C LEU A 94 -14.33 1.66 -7.74
N THR A 95 -15.34 2.53 -7.72
CA THR A 95 -15.93 3.10 -6.49
C THR A 95 -17.42 3.36 -6.69
N ALA A 96 -18.12 3.82 -5.66
CA ALA A 96 -19.51 4.21 -5.74
C ALA A 96 -19.67 5.58 -6.42
N ALA A 97 -20.74 5.76 -7.21
CA ALA A 97 -21.00 7.02 -7.91
C ALA A 97 -21.14 8.22 -6.97
N HIS A 98 -21.74 8.01 -5.79
CA HIS A 98 -21.94 9.04 -4.77
C HIS A 98 -20.59 9.59 -4.25
N CYS A 99 -19.51 8.79 -4.27
CA CYS A 99 -18.17 9.24 -3.88
C CYS A 99 -17.51 10.23 -4.87
N VAL A 100 -18.06 10.42 -6.08
CA VAL A 100 -17.43 11.25 -7.13
C VAL A 100 -18.33 12.37 -7.66
N ASN A 101 -19.62 12.38 -7.32
CA ASN A 101 -20.62 13.26 -7.93
C ASN A 101 -21.60 13.86 -6.91
N GLU A 102 -21.17 14.08 -5.66
CA GLU A 102 -21.93 14.78 -4.60
C GLU A 102 -21.22 16.06 -4.14
#